data_AF-A0A9C9NXP8-F1
#
_entry.id   AF-A0A9C9NXP8-F1
#
_cell.length_a   1.000
_cell.length_b   1.000
_cell.length_c   1.000
_cell.angle_alpha   90.00
_cell.angle_beta   90.00
_cell.angle_gamma   90.00
#
_symmetry.space_group_name_H-M   'P 1'
#
loop_
_entity.id
_entity.type
_entity.pdbx_description
1 polymer ?
#
loop_
_entity_poly.entity_id
_entity_poly.type
_entity_poly.pdbx_seq_one_letter_code
_entity_poly.pdbx_strand_id
1 'polypeptide(L)'
;MEELLRLCGFEGDEAAAERPRIGRAFHKLGISAGDIERGTQRLNRYYAIELQGIRKILRLLVRNMVNTVLAREDGKTKVIYGFMIPGFSVFTSALVSLSQEIHAAYLCPQFQIILGGIFDKMSPVLEAAEGKWLKSGMVAHCGNVKGLVGLLVRDLIPRPDLLITSGLLC
;
A
#
# COMPACT_ATOMS: atom_id res chain seq x y z
N MET A 1 -9.68 -5.33 -14.85
CA MET A 1 -10.01 -4.83 -13.49
C MET A 1 -10.87 -5.84 -12.75
N GLU A 2 -12.03 -6.20 -13.29
CA GLU A 2 -12.97 -7.14 -12.65
C GLU A 2 -12.31 -8.47 -12.26
N GLU A 3 -11.61 -9.11 -13.19
CA GLU A 3 -10.87 -10.34 -12.91
C GLU A 3 -9.81 -10.17 -11.82
N LEU A 4 -9.06 -9.06 -11.84
CA LEU A 4 -8.08 -8.76 -10.79
C LEU A 4 -8.76 -8.65 -9.41
N LEU A 5 -9.90 -7.96 -9.31
CA LEU A 5 -10.64 -7.82 -8.06
C LEU A 5 -11.16 -9.17 -7.56
N ARG A 6 -11.67 -10.02 -8.46
CA ARG A 6 -12.09 -11.38 -8.15
C ARG A 6 -10.93 -12.22 -7.59
N LEU A 7 -9.75 -12.16 -8.21
CA LEU A 7 -8.54 -12.84 -7.72
C LEU A 7 -8.07 -12.32 -6.36
N CYS A 8 -8.27 -11.02 -6.11
CA CYS A 8 -8.04 -10.40 -4.82
C CYS A 8 -9.19 -10.63 -3.82
N GLY A 9 -10.19 -11.47 -4.10
CA GLY A 9 -11.23 -11.84 -3.14
C GLY A 9 -12.34 -10.80 -2.91
N PHE A 10 -12.48 -9.82 -3.81
CA PHE A 10 -13.65 -8.94 -3.83
C PHE A 10 -14.83 -9.69 -4.50
N GLU A 11 -16.01 -9.65 -3.89
CA GLU A 11 -17.18 -10.40 -4.32
C GLU A 11 -18.44 -9.52 -4.34
N GLY A 12 -19.37 -9.82 -5.24
CA GLY A 12 -20.71 -9.20 -5.31
C GLY A 12 -20.71 -7.68 -5.25
N ASP A 13 -21.59 -7.14 -4.41
CA ASP A 13 -21.80 -5.69 -4.25
C ASP A 13 -20.56 -4.96 -3.70
N GLU A 14 -19.71 -5.63 -2.91
CA GLU A 14 -18.45 -5.04 -2.42
C GLU A 14 -17.52 -4.70 -3.60
N ALA A 15 -17.39 -5.60 -4.57
CA ALA A 15 -16.56 -5.38 -5.75
C ALA A 15 -17.08 -4.20 -6.59
N ALA A 16 -18.40 -4.11 -6.75
CA ALA A 16 -19.03 -3.01 -7.48
C ALA A 16 -18.84 -1.66 -6.77
N ALA A 17 -19.02 -1.64 -5.44
CA ALA A 17 -18.88 -0.43 -4.62
C ALA A 17 -17.44 0.09 -4.54
N GLU A 18 -16.46 -0.80 -4.40
CA GLU A 18 -15.05 -0.42 -4.24
C GLU A 18 -14.36 -0.11 -5.57
N ARG A 19 -14.86 -0.65 -6.70
CA ARG A 19 -14.22 -0.50 -8.02
C ARG A 19 -13.89 0.95 -8.40
N PRO A 20 -14.78 1.96 -8.20
CA PRO A 20 -14.45 3.35 -8.47
C PRO A 20 -13.31 3.89 -7.59
N ARG A 21 -13.31 3.56 -6.29
CA ARG A 21 -12.25 3.97 -5.34
C ARG A 21 -10.91 3.35 -5.72
N ILE A 22 -10.91 2.05 -6.01
CA ILE A 22 -9.73 1.31 -6.46
C ILE A 22 -9.18 1.92 -7.76
N GLY A 23 -10.05 2.22 -8.72
CA GLY A 23 -9.67 2.87 -9.98
C GLY A 23 -8.96 4.20 -9.77
N ARG A 24 -9.47 5.06 -8.87
CA ARG A 24 -8.81 6.33 -8.53
C ARG A 24 -7.44 6.13 -7.88
N ALA A 25 -7.34 5.22 -6.91
CA ALA A 25 -6.05 4.92 -6.27
C ALA A 25 -5.04 4.36 -7.27
N PHE A 26 -5.47 3.45 -8.17
CA PHE A 26 -4.62 2.89 -9.20
C PHE A 26 -4.13 3.96 -10.18
N HIS A 27 -5.00 4.89 -10.57
CA HIS A 27 -4.62 6.02 -11.41
C HIS A 27 -3.53 6.88 -10.74
N LYS A 28 -3.68 7.24 -9.45
CA LYS A 28 -2.66 8.00 -8.70
C LYS A 28 -1.34 7.25 -8.58
N LEU A 29 -1.40 5.93 -8.47
CA LEU A 29 -0.21 5.06 -8.44
C LEU A 29 0.39 4.78 -9.84
N GLY A 30 -0.20 5.34 -10.90
CA GLY A 30 0.25 5.13 -12.27
C GLY A 30 0.05 3.69 -12.76
N ILE A 31 -0.92 2.96 -12.22
CA ILE A 31 -1.29 1.60 -12.66
C ILE A 31 -2.24 1.71 -13.85
N SER A 32 -1.76 1.27 -15.02
CA SER A 32 -2.47 1.27 -16.29
C SER A 32 -3.28 -0.01 -16.52
N ALA A 33 -4.08 -0.03 -17.60
CA ALA A 33 -4.80 -1.24 -18.00
C ALA A 33 -3.85 -2.42 -18.31
N GLY A 34 -2.72 -2.18 -18.97
CA GLY A 34 -1.71 -3.21 -19.23
C GLY A 34 -1.03 -3.70 -17.96
N ASP A 35 -0.88 -2.85 -16.94
CA ASP A 35 -0.39 -3.27 -15.63
C ASP A 35 -1.40 -4.17 -14.92
N ILE A 36 -2.70 -3.88 -15.05
CA ILE A 36 -3.76 -4.74 -14.50
C ILE A 36 -3.73 -6.13 -15.12
N GLU A 37 -3.57 -6.23 -16.43
CA GLU A 37 -3.46 -7.52 -17.12
C GLU A 37 -2.24 -8.31 -16.65
N ARG A 38 -1.07 -7.68 -16.59
CA ARG A 38 0.14 -8.33 -16.03
C ARG A 38 -0.04 -8.71 -14.56
N GLY A 39 -0.70 -7.88 -13.77
CA GLY A 39 -1.01 -8.15 -12.37
C GLY A 39 -1.89 -9.38 -12.20
N THR A 40 -2.91 -9.54 -13.03
CA THR A 40 -3.74 -10.75 -13.08
C THR A 40 -2.91 -12.00 -13.40
N GLN A 41 -1.99 -11.93 -14.38
CA GLN A 41 -1.11 -13.06 -14.71
C GLN A 41 -0.16 -13.40 -13.54
N ARG A 42 0.41 -12.38 -12.89
CA ARG A 42 1.33 -12.55 -11.75
C ARG A 42 0.64 -13.11 -10.53
N LEU A 43 -0.61 -12.72 -10.26
CA LEU A 43 -1.42 -13.32 -9.21
C LEU A 43 -1.61 -14.82 -9.42
N ASN A 44 -1.99 -15.25 -10.63
CA ASN A 44 -2.14 -16.67 -10.96
C ASN A 44 -0.81 -17.45 -10.89
N ARG A 45 0.31 -16.78 -11.18
CA ARG A 45 1.63 -17.43 -11.24
C ARG A 45 2.32 -17.57 -9.88
N TYR A 46 2.20 -16.56 -9.02
CA TYR A 46 3.03 -16.43 -7.82
C TYR A 46 2.26 -16.52 -6.50
N TYR A 47 0.93 -16.50 -6.53
CA TYR A 47 0.10 -16.51 -5.34
C TYR A 47 -0.83 -17.71 -5.37
N ALA A 48 -1.01 -18.34 -4.20
CA ALA A 48 -1.95 -19.44 -4.00
C ALA A 48 -3.40 -18.92 -3.94
N ILE A 49 -3.88 -18.35 -5.04
CA ILE A 49 -5.21 -17.71 -5.20
C ILE A 49 -6.39 -18.70 -5.09
N GLU A 50 -6.12 -20.00 -5.18
CA GLU A 50 -7.05 -21.07 -4.87
C GLU A 50 -7.40 -21.10 -3.37
N LEU A 51 -6.50 -20.65 -2.50
CA LEU A 51 -6.74 -20.55 -1.07
C LEU A 51 -7.55 -19.29 -0.76
N GLN A 52 -8.75 -19.47 -0.22
CA GLN A 52 -9.64 -18.36 0.15
C GLN A 52 -8.96 -17.39 1.14
N GLY A 53 -8.12 -17.90 2.05
CA GLY A 53 -7.35 -17.08 3.00
C GLY A 53 -6.41 -16.09 2.31
N ILE A 54 -5.71 -16.53 1.26
CA ILE A 54 -4.81 -15.67 0.47
C ILE A 54 -5.60 -14.58 -0.24
N ARG A 55 -6.73 -14.92 -0.86
CA ARG A 55 -7.61 -13.91 -1.49
C ARG A 55 -8.09 -12.86 -0.49
N LYS A 56 -8.50 -13.28 0.72
CA LYS A 56 -8.90 -12.34 1.79
C LYS A 56 -7.76 -11.42 2.22
N ILE A 57 -6.53 -11.93 2.34
CA ILE A 57 -5.35 -11.11 2.66
C ILE A 57 -5.10 -10.10 1.54
N LEU A 58 -5.12 -10.52 0.27
CA LEU A 58 -4.96 -9.62 -0.87
C LEU A 58 -6.02 -8.51 -0.88
N ARG A 59 -7.28 -8.84 -0.60
CA ARG A 59 -8.35 -7.84 -0.43
C ARG A 59 -7.99 -6.78 0.61
N LEU A 60 -7.53 -7.21 1.78
CA LEU A 60 -7.16 -6.32 2.87
C LEU A 60 -5.98 -5.42 2.49
N LEU A 61 -4.98 -5.97 1.81
CA LEU A 61 -3.83 -5.19 1.33
C LEU A 61 -4.27 -4.13 0.31
N VAL A 62 -5.12 -4.50 -0.66
CA VAL A 62 -5.66 -3.55 -1.65
C VAL A 62 -6.46 -2.45 -0.95
N ARG A 63 -7.37 -2.81 -0.02
CA ARG A 63 -8.15 -1.83 0.75
C ARG A 63 -7.27 -0.90 1.57
N ASN A 64 -6.26 -1.43 2.27
CA ASN A 64 -5.34 -0.62 3.07
C ASN A 64 -4.53 0.35 2.18
N MET A 65 -4.05 -0.11 1.03
CA MET A 65 -3.39 0.75 0.05
C MET A 65 -4.31 1.85 -0.46
N VAL A 66 -5.53 1.52 -0.88
CA VAL A 66 -6.53 2.49 -1.39
C VAL A 66 -6.86 3.53 -0.32
N ASN A 67 -7.17 3.10 0.91
CA ASN A 67 -7.45 3.99 2.02
C ASN A 67 -6.27 4.92 2.32
N THR A 68 -5.04 4.43 2.17
CA THR A 68 -3.83 5.25 2.35
C THR A 68 -3.66 6.28 1.25
N VAL A 69 -3.76 5.88 -0.01
CA VAL A 69 -3.58 6.75 -1.19
C VAL A 69 -4.64 7.85 -1.24
N LEU A 70 -5.86 7.52 -0.82
CA LEU A 70 -7.01 8.41 -0.84
C LEU A 70 -7.29 9.09 0.50
N ALA A 71 -6.49 8.87 1.56
CA ALA A 71 -6.84 9.31 2.92
C ALA A 71 -7.29 10.78 2.99
N ARG A 72 -6.55 11.70 2.36
CA ARG A 72 -6.92 13.13 2.35
C ARG A 72 -8.17 13.42 1.53
N GLU A 73 -8.35 12.74 0.40
CA GLU A 73 -9.56 12.89 -0.44
C GLU A 73 -10.80 12.33 0.25
N ASP A 74 -10.62 11.31 1.09
CA ASP A 74 -11.65 10.74 1.95
C ASP A 74 -11.89 11.56 3.23
N GLY A 75 -11.35 12.79 3.31
CA GLY A 75 -11.61 13.74 4.40
C GLY A 75 -10.80 13.52 5.67
N LYS A 76 -9.74 12.69 5.64
CA LYS A 76 -8.91 12.44 6.83
C LYS A 76 -8.07 13.67 7.16
N THR A 77 -8.29 14.26 8.34
CA THR A 77 -7.60 15.47 8.83
C THR A 77 -6.25 15.13 9.46
N LYS A 78 -6.05 13.89 9.91
CA LYS A 78 -4.77 13.39 10.44
C LYS A 78 -4.34 12.10 9.77
N VAL A 79 -3.08 12.05 9.37
CA VAL A 79 -2.44 10.88 8.74
C VAL A 79 -1.25 10.46 9.59
N ILE A 80 -1.31 9.24 10.12
CA ILE A 80 -0.28 8.66 10.99
C ILE A 80 0.27 7.42 10.33
N TYR A 81 1.59 7.37 10.18
CA TYR A 81 2.26 6.22 9.62
C TYR A 81 3.11 5.51 10.66
N GLY A 82 3.02 4.19 10.67
CA GLY A 82 3.86 3.31 11.46
C GLY A 82 4.87 2.63 10.56
N PHE A 83 6.11 2.57 11.02
CA PHE A 83 7.20 1.95 10.30
C PHE A 83 8.17 1.28 11.28
N MET A 84 8.39 -0.03 11.17
CA MET A 84 9.32 -0.79 12.04
C MET A 84 9.05 -0.66 13.55
N ILE A 85 7.83 -0.32 13.94
CA ILE A 85 7.42 -0.19 15.34
C ILE A 85 6.60 -1.42 15.79
N PRO A 86 7.09 -2.21 16.77
CA PRO A 86 6.30 -3.23 17.43
C PRO A 86 5.05 -2.65 18.10
N GLY A 87 3.93 -3.38 18.08
CA GLY A 87 2.71 -2.97 18.78
C GLY A 87 1.92 -1.83 18.12
N PHE A 88 2.31 -1.37 16.93
CA PHE A 88 1.61 -0.29 16.22
C PHE A 88 0.12 -0.57 15.98
N SER A 89 -0.26 -1.84 15.78
CA SER A 89 -1.66 -2.25 15.63
C SER A 89 -2.53 -1.92 16.86
N VAL A 90 -2.00 -2.05 18.08
CA VAL A 90 -2.73 -1.74 19.32
C VAL A 90 -2.95 -0.23 19.45
N PHE A 91 -1.90 0.56 19.22
CA PHE A 91 -1.98 2.01 19.28
C PHE A 91 -2.93 2.58 18.22
N THR A 92 -2.82 2.10 16.98
CA THR A 92 -3.64 2.59 15.88
C THR A 92 -5.08 2.17 15.97
N SER A 93 -5.38 0.96 16.44
CA SER A 93 -6.77 0.53 16.63
C SER A 93 -7.51 1.39 17.65
N ALA A 94 -6.84 1.83 18.71
CA ALA A 94 -7.39 2.77 19.67
C ALA A 94 -7.65 4.16 19.05
N LEU A 95 -6.72 4.69 18.25
CA LEU A 95 -6.93 6.00 17.62
C LEU A 95 -8.08 5.99 16.61
N VAL A 96 -8.13 4.98 15.73
CA VAL A 96 -9.15 4.92 14.66
C VAL A 96 -10.53 4.50 15.18
N SER A 97 -10.61 3.87 16.36
CA SER A 97 -11.89 3.61 17.02
C SER A 97 -12.47 4.87 17.68
N LEU A 98 -11.62 5.81 18.08
CA LEU A 98 -12.01 7.06 18.74
C LEU A 98 -12.26 8.22 17.74
N SER A 99 -11.68 8.18 16.54
CA SER A 99 -11.87 9.24 15.55
C SER A 99 -11.90 8.73 14.11
N GLN A 100 -12.97 9.10 13.41
CA GLN A 100 -13.10 8.87 11.96
C GLN A 100 -12.25 9.83 11.13
N GLU A 101 -11.66 10.87 11.71
CA GLU A 101 -10.81 11.82 10.99
C GLU A 101 -9.36 11.34 10.85
N ILE A 102 -8.98 10.31 11.61
CA ILE A 102 -7.63 9.76 11.63
C ILE A 102 -7.52 8.62 10.61
N HIS A 103 -6.52 8.72 9.73
CA HIS A 103 -6.00 7.58 8.99
C HIS A 103 -4.70 7.12 9.65
N ALA A 104 -4.64 5.86 10.06
CA ALA A 104 -3.44 5.26 10.61
C ALA A 104 -3.11 3.98 9.84
N ALA A 105 -1.88 3.87 9.33
CA ALA A 105 -1.46 2.70 8.55
C ALA A 105 -0.01 2.33 8.84
N TYR A 106 0.22 1.02 9.00
CA TYR A 106 1.56 0.48 8.92
C TYR A 106 1.97 0.48 7.45
N LEU A 107 3.05 1.16 7.11
CA LEU A 107 3.45 1.37 5.72
C LEU A 107 4.49 0.38 5.24
N CYS A 108 4.51 0.21 3.92
CA CYS A 108 5.48 -0.51 3.09
C CYS A 108 5.12 -1.96 2.69
N PRO A 109 4.72 -2.89 3.59
CA PRO A 109 4.39 -4.26 3.17
C PRO A 109 3.31 -4.33 2.08
N GLN A 110 2.22 -3.57 2.24
CA GLN A 110 1.13 -3.53 1.26
C GLN A 110 1.58 -2.96 -0.09
N PHE A 111 2.42 -1.92 -0.09
CA PHE A 111 2.93 -1.34 -1.33
C PHE A 111 3.96 -2.24 -2.00
N GLN A 112 4.81 -2.94 -1.24
CA GLN A 112 5.74 -3.93 -1.78
C GLN A 112 5.02 -5.09 -2.44
N ILE A 113 3.98 -5.62 -1.80
CA ILE A 113 3.18 -6.70 -2.37
C ILE A 113 2.42 -6.21 -3.61
N ILE A 114 1.77 -5.05 -3.54
CA ILE A 114 0.93 -4.57 -4.63
C ILE A 114 1.76 -3.99 -5.78
N LEU A 115 2.57 -2.96 -5.52
CA LEU A 115 3.38 -2.35 -6.57
C LEU A 115 4.50 -3.27 -7.02
N GLY A 116 5.20 -3.95 -6.13
CA GLY A 116 6.30 -4.85 -6.50
C GLY A 116 5.80 -6.23 -6.94
N GLY A 117 5.18 -6.96 -6.02
CA GLY A 117 4.76 -8.35 -6.24
C GLY A 117 3.73 -8.49 -7.37
N ILE A 118 2.67 -7.69 -7.36
CA ILE A 118 1.57 -7.80 -8.31
C ILE A 118 1.86 -7.02 -9.59
N PHE A 119 2.25 -5.74 -9.50
CA PHE A 119 2.34 -4.89 -10.70
C PHE A 119 3.74 -4.69 -11.29
N ASP A 120 4.79 -5.10 -10.58
CA ASP A 120 6.19 -4.90 -11.00
C ASP A 120 6.57 -3.42 -11.26
N LYS A 121 6.06 -2.52 -10.40
CA LYS A 121 6.26 -1.06 -10.47
C LYS A 121 6.92 -0.48 -9.23
N MET A 122 7.62 -1.30 -8.43
CA MET A 122 8.30 -0.80 -7.25
C MET A 122 9.64 -0.10 -7.59
N SER A 123 10.33 -0.49 -8.67
CA SER A 123 11.64 0.10 -9.01
C SER A 123 11.61 1.62 -9.13
N PRO A 124 10.66 2.26 -9.85
CA PRO A 124 10.61 3.72 -9.95
C PRO A 124 10.34 4.43 -8.61
N VAL A 125 9.75 3.72 -7.63
CA VAL A 125 9.55 4.24 -6.27
C VAL A 125 10.87 4.18 -5.50
N LEU A 126 11.58 3.05 -5.57
CA LEU A 126 12.88 2.88 -4.91
C LEU A 126 13.94 3.83 -5.48
N GLU A 127 14.01 3.97 -6.80
CA GLU A 127 14.92 4.89 -7.49
C GLU A 127 14.69 6.35 -7.07
N ALA A 128 13.43 6.74 -6.84
CA ALA A 128 13.11 8.09 -6.36
C ALA A 128 13.65 8.35 -4.94
N ALA A 129 13.67 7.33 -4.09
CA ALA A 129 14.32 7.41 -2.77
C ALA A 129 15.85 7.45 -2.89
N GLU A 130 16.42 6.65 -3.80
CA GLU A 130 17.87 6.58 -4.04
C GLU A 130 18.44 7.88 -4.62
N GLY A 131 17.65 8.58 -5.45
CA GLY A 131 17.96 9.93 -5.93
C GLY A 131 17.92 11.02 -4.85
N LYS A 132 17.59 10.67 -3.60
CA LYS A 132 17.71 11.54 -2.43
C LYS A 132 18.95 11.13 -1.61
N TRP A 133 18.76 10.86 -0.32
CA TRP A 133 19.86 10.54 0.61
C TRP A 133 20.06 9.04 0.81
N LEU A 134 19.17 8.19 0.26
CA LEU A 134 19.17 6.73 0.43
C LEU A 134 19.89 6.01 -0.72
N LYS A 135 21.14 6.39 -1.01
CA LYS A 135 21.91 5.88 -2.18
C LYS A 135 21.90 4.33 -2.26
N SER A 136 22.00 3.80 -3.47
CA SER A 136 22.33 2.38 -3.69
C SER A 136 23.78 2.10 -3.25
N GLY A 137 24.08 0.91 -2.70
CA GLY A 137 25.44 0.51 -2.29
C GLY A 137 25.73 0.58 -0.77
N MET A 138 26.91 1.05 -0.36
CA MET A 138 27.42 0.90 1.03
C MET A 138 26.61 1.61 2.14
N VAL A 139 25.72 2.54 1.79
CA VAL A 139 24.77 3.21 2.70
C VAL A 139 23.33 2.78 2.36
N ALA A 140 23.14 1.52 1.97
CA ALA A 140 21.85 0.98 1.59
C ALA A 140 20.97 0.76 2.82
N HIS A 141 19.88 1.52 2.90
CA HIS A 141 18.76 1.16 3.76
C HIS A 141 17.88 0.09 3.11
N CYS A 142 17.10 -0.63 3.93
CA CYS A 142 16.20 -1.67 3.46
C CYS A 142 15.13 -1.12 2.49
N GLY A 143 14.60 -2.00 1.63
CA GLY A 143 13.56 -1.64 0.66
C GLY A 143 12.27 -1.08 1.30
N ASN A 144 12.07 -1.31 2.60
CA ASN A 144 10.99 -0.72 3.38
C ASN A 144 11.20 0.80 3.55
N VAL A 145 12.37 1.25 4.02
CA VAL A 145 12.66 2.70 4.18
C VAL A 145 12.61 3.39 2.83
N LYS A 146 13.25 2.78 1.81
CA LYS A 146 13.23 3.31 0.43
C LYS A 146 11.82 3.37 -0.14
N GLY A 147 10.99 2.37 0.14
CA GLY A 147 9.58 2.37 -0.25
C GLY A 147 8.82 3.56 0.34
N LEU A 148 8.93 3.79 1.65
CA LEU A 148 8.28 4.94 2.31
C LEU A 148 8.73 6.27 1.70
N VAL A 149 10.05 6.50 1.65
CA VAL A 149 10.61 7.75 1.14
C VAL A 149 10.26 7.95 -0.32
N GLY A 150 10.33 6.90 -1.14
CA GLY A 150 9.98 6.94 -2.55
C GLY A 150 8.52 7.30 -2.79
N LEU A 151 7.60 6.72 -2.03
CA LEU A 151 6.16 7.03 -2.11
C LEU A 151 5.90 8.51 -1.76
N LEU A 152 6.59 9.04 -0.73
CA LEU A 152 6.47 10.43 -0.32
C LEU A 152 7.10 11.40 -1.32
N VAL A 153 8.30 11.10 -1.84
CA VAL A 153 9.01 11.93 -2.82
C VAL A 153 8.23 12.05 -4.13
N ARG A 154 7.47 11.03 -4.49
CA ARG A 154 6.63 11.00 -5.70
C ARG A 154 5.19 11.47 -5.45
N ASP A 155 4.87 11.94 -4.24
CA ASP A 155 3.52 12.35 -3.81
C ASP A 155 2.43 11.29 -4.09
N LEU A 156 2.79 10.01 -4.01
CA LEU A 156 1.89 8.86 -4.25
C LEU A 156 1.00 8.54 -3.05
N ILE A 157 1.41 8.98 -1.86
CA ILE A 157 0.67 8.90 -0.61
C ILE A 157 0.71 10.28 0.06
N PRO A 158 -0.29 10.65 0.87
CA PRO A 158 -0.26 11.91 1.58
C PRO A 158 0.88 11.99 2.59
N ARG A 159 1.40 13.19 2.82
CA ARG A 159 2.40 13.40 3.88
C ARG A 159 1.78 13.11 5.25
N PRO A 160 2.48 12.36 6.13
CA PRO A 160 2.00 12.11 7.47
C PRO A 160 2.10 13.37 8.33
N ASP A 161 1.15 13.53 9.25
CA ASP A 161 1.27 14.43 10.40
C ASP A 161 2.21 13.85 11.46
N LEU A 162 2.29 12.51 11.53
CA LEU A 162 3.16 11.79 12.46
C LEU A 162 3.70 10.51 11.82
N LEU A 163 5.02 10.34 11.87
CA LEU A 163 5.69 9.10 11.51
C LEU A 163 6.26 8.48 12.80
N ILE A 164 5.83 7.26 13.13
CA ILE A 164 6.28 6.55 14.32
C ILE A 164 7.18 5.39 13.89
N THR A 165 8.40 5.37 14.43
CA THR A 165 9.41 4.35 14.11
C THR A 165 10.12 3.84 15.35
N SER A 166 10.71 2.66 15.26
CA SER A 166 11.55 2.06 16.30
C SER A 166 12.75 1.36 15.69
N GLY A 167 13.89 1.40 16.39
CA GLY A 167 15.10 0.63 16.05
C GLY A 167 15.14 -0.75 16.72
N LEU A 168 14.02 -1.23 17.28
CA LEU A 168 13.97 -2.53 17.96
C LEU A 168 13.98 -3.73 16.99
N LEU A 169 13.58 -3.53 15.73
CA LEU A 169 13.52 -4.60 14.73
C LEU A 169 14.77 -4.67 13.85
N CYS A 170 15.36 -3.51 13.52
CA CYS A 170 16.63 -3.35 12.82
C CYS A 170 17.12 -1.90 12.90
#